data_AF-A0A3C1Y010-F1
#
_entry.id   AF-A0A3C1Y010-F1
#
_cell.length_a   1.000
_cell.length_b   1.000
_cell.length_c   1.000
_cell.angle_alpha   90.00
_cell.angle_beta   90.00
_cell.angle_gamma   90.00
#
_symmetry.space_group_name_H-M   'P 1'
#
loop_
_entity.id
_entity.type
_entity.pdbx_description
1 polymer ?
#
loop_
_entity_poly.entity_id
_entity_poly.type
_entity_poly.pdbx_seq_one_letter_code
_entity_poly.pdbx_strand_id
1 'polypeptide(L)'
;MSDVLSIESLDLEARGIARRDGKVIFVEGALPGERVTAVTLRRKPSYETARVDEVLRPSSQRVEPRCPHFGVCGGCAMQHLEPTTQVAIKQRALEDTFWHVGKLRPALILPPLQGPTWGYRYRARLSVRVVPKKGGVLVGFHERKSSFVADMRECHVLPRHVSDLLIPLREMIASMSAPDRMPQIEVALGEGVTALVLRHLLPLTDGDIAILRAFAAQHNVQWWLQSKGPETVHALEREHNDALSYTMPEFGLRMPYRPTDFTQVNHAINRAMVSRALKLLDVQPTDRVADLFCGLGNFTL
;
A
#
# COMPACT_ATOMS: atom_id res chain seq x y z
N MET A 1 18.32 -21.60 19.46
CA MET A 1 17.85 -22.95 19.09
C MET A 1 16.62 -22.74 18.23
N SER A 2 16.67 -23.13 16.97
CA SER A 2 15.53 -23.01 16.05
C SER A 2 14.55 -24.14 16.37
N ASP A 3 13.36 -23.79 16.84
CA ASP A 3 12.34 -24.76 17.22
C ASP A 3 11.53 -25.18 15.98
N VAL A 4 11.18 -26.46 15.87
CA VAL A 4 10.30 -26.94 14.79
C VAL A 4 8.85 -26.75 15.18
N LEU A 5 8.11 -25.98 14.39
CA LEU A 5 6.70 -25.63 14.61
C LEU A 5 5.83 -26.14 13.48
N SER A 6 4.64 -26.63 13.83
CA SER A 6 3.58 -26.92 12.88
C SER A 6 2.59 -25.75 12.89
N ILE A 7 2.27 -25.22 11.71
CA ILE A 7 1.47 -24.02 11.56
C ILE A 7 0.00 -24.41 11.32
N GLU A 8 -0.86 -24.00 12.23
CA GLU A 8 -2.27 -24.41 12.29
C GLU A 8 -3.18 -23.46 11.51
N SER A 9 -2.90 -22.15 11.60
CA SER A 9 -3.76 -21.10 11.04
C SER A 9 -2.97 -19.81 10.78
N LEU A 10 -3.65 -18.76 10.31
CA LEU A 10 -3.09 -17.44 10.09
C LEU A 10 -3.91 -16.39 10.86
N ASP A 11 -3.23 -15.37 11.38
CA ASP A 11 -3.91 -14.19 11.92
C ASP A 11 -4.18 -13.11 10.85
N LEU A 12 -4.86 -12.04 11.26
CA LEU A 12 -5.16 -10.87 10.42
C LEU A 12 -3.91 -10.13 9.91
N GLU A 13 -2.77 -10.28 10.58
CA GLU A 13 -1.49 -9.70 10.18
C GLU A 13 -0.68 -10.64 9.26
N ALA A 14 -1.29 -11.77 8.85
CA ALA A 14 -0.67 -12.83 8.06
C ALA A 14 0.57 -13.45 8.71
N ARG A 15 0.50 -13.67 10.03
CA ARG A 15 1.46 -14.47 10.78
C ARG A 15 0.86 -15.85 11.03
N GLY A 16 1.63 -16.89 10.73
CA GLY A 16 1.25 -18.26 11.03
C GLY A 16 1.09 -18.43 12.54
N ILE A 17 0.09 -19.19 12.96
CA ILE A 17 -0.18 -19.49 14.36
C ILE A 17 0.23 -20.93 14.61
N ALA A 18 1.15 -21.12 15.55
CA ALA A 18 1.49 -22.43 16.12
C ALA A 18 1.20 -22.44 17.62
N ARG A 19 1.06 -23.64 18.19
CA ARG A 19 0.96 -23.84 19.63
C ARG A 19 2.07 -24.76 20.12
N ARG A 20 2.66 -24.40 21.25
CA ARG A 20 3.62 -25.23 21.98
C ARG A 20 3.34 -25.11 23.47
N ASP A 21 3.14 -26.23 24.15
CA ASP A 21 2.89 -26.30 25.59
C ASP A 21 1.76 -25.34 26.05
N GLY A 22 0.68 -25.28 25.27
CA GLY A 22 -0.47 -24.41 25.52
C GLY A 22 -0.25 -22.92 25.18
N LYS A 23 0.97 -22.51 24.83
CA LYS A 23 1.34 -21.15 24.48
C LYS A 23 1.20 -20.89 22.98
N VAL A 24 0.64 -19.74 22.62
CA VAL A 24 0.49 -19.32 21.21
C VAL A 24 1.78 -18.70 20.70
N ILE A 25 2.21 -19.09 19.50
CA ILE A 25 3.39 -18.56 18.83
C ILE A 25 2.96 -17.98 17.47
N PHE A 26 3.17 -16.68 17.28
CA PHE A 26 2.94 -15.99 16.02
C PHE A 26 4.22 -16.02 15.18
N VAL A 27 4.21 -16.68 14.03
CA VAL A 27 5.37 -16.94 13.18
C VAL A 27 5.26 -16.14 11.89
N GLU A 28 6.08 -15.11 11.74
CA GLU A 28 6.15 -14.31 10.52
C GLU A 28 6.70 -15.13 9.34
N GLY A 29 5.98 -15.08 8.21
CA GLY A 29 6.37 -15.74 6.97
C GLY A 29 5.96 -17.21 6.86
N ALA A 30 5.25 -17.75 7.87
CA ALA A 30 4.77 -19.12 7.88
C ALA A 30 3.30 -19.19 7.44
N LEU A 31 2.92 -20.28 6.75
CA LEU A 31 1.57 -20.50 6.23
C LEU A 31 0.91 -21.73 6.88
N PRO A 32 -0.43 -21.83 6.90
CA PRO A 32 -1.13 -22.99 7.45
C PRO A 32 -0.76 -24.27 6.70
N GLY A 33 -0.61 -25.35 7.45
CA GLY A 33 -0.18 -26.66 6.96
C GLY A 33 1.33 -26.82 6.82
N GLU A 34 2.11 -25.78 7.13
CA GLU A 34 3.57 -25.86 7.06
C GLU A 34 4.19 -26.47 8.31
N ARG A 35 5.37 -27.06 8.10
CA ARG A 35 6.32 -27.38 9.17
C ARG A 35 7.56 -26.53 8.94
N VAL A 36 7.92 -25.70 9.92
CA VAL A 36 9.00 -24.72 9.80
C VAL A 36 9.92 -24.78 11.00
N THR A 37 11.20 -24.46 10.82
CA THR A 37 12.03 -24.00 11.93
C THR A 37 11.79 -22.49 12.12
N ALA A 38 11.78 -22.03 13.36
CA ALA A 38 11.54 -20.62 13.64
C ALA A 38 12.51 -20.05 14.68
N VAL A 39 12.94 -18.81 14.47
CA VAL A 39 13.72 -18.02 15.42
C VAL A 39 12.77 -17.16 16.25
N THR A 40 12.77 -17.36 17.58
CA THR A 40 11.98 -16.54 18.49
C THR A 40 12.52 -15.10 18.51
N LEU A 41 11.66 -14.13 18.21
CA LEU A 41 11.97 -12.70 18.28
C LEU A 41 11.63 -12.08 19.64
N ARG A 42 10.51 -12.52 20.25
CA ARG A 42 10.04 -12.00 21.54
C ARG A 42 9.28 -13.08 22.29
N ARG A 43 9.52 -13.15 23.61
CA ARG A 43 8.77 -14.02 24.53
C ARG A 43 7.96 -13.19 25.50
N LYS A 44 6.67 -13.51 25.65
CA LYS A 44 5.77 -12.99 26.68
C LYS A 44 5.18 -14.17 27.47
N PRO A 45 4.53 -13.95 28.64
CA PRO A 45 3.94 -15.05 29.40
C PRO A 45 2.88 -15.82 28.60
N SER A 46 1.99 -15.12 27.89
CA SER A 46 0.86 -15.73 27.16
C SER A 46 1.14 -16.08 25.70
N TYR A 47 2.17 -15.48 25.08
CA TYR A 47 2.49 -15.72 23.66
C TYR A 47 3.96 -15.48 23.32
N GLU A 48 4.37 -15.93 22.14
CA GLU A 48 5.68 -15.62 21.55
C GLU A 48 5.49 -15.08 20.14
N THR A 49 6.45 -14.29 19.67
CA THR A 49 6.58 -13.93 18.26
C THR A 49 7.87 -14.52 17.74
N ALA A 50 7.82 -15.14 16.57
CA ALA A 50 8.93 -15.76 15.88
C ALA A 50 8.90 -15.39 14.40
N ARG A 51 9.98 -15.72 13.69
CA ARG A 51 10.06 -15.63 12.23
C ARG A 51 10.55 -16.96 11.68
N VAL A 52 10.03 -17.38 10.54
CA VAL A 52 10.53 -18.55 9.81
C VAL A 52 12.03 -18.40 9.58
N ASP A 53 12.75 -19.48 9.88
CA ASP A 53 14.17 -19.66 9.59
C ASP A 53 14.30 -20.54 8.33
N GLU A 54 13.66 -21.72 8.37
CA GLU A 54 13.58 -22.65 7.25
C GLU A 54 12.18 -23.26 7.14
N VAL A 55 11.71 -23.47 5.91
CA VAL A 55 10.46 -24.20 5.64
C VAL A 55 10.79 -25.65 5.34
N LEU A 56 10.57 -26.54 6.32
CA LEU A 56 10.85 -27.97 6.20
C LEU A 56 9.80 -28.70 5.35
N ARG A 57 8.55 -28.27 5.43
CA ARG A 57 7.45 -28.75 4.60
C ARG A 57 6.59 -27.56 4.17
N PRO A 58 6.63 -27.16 2.89
CA PRO A 58 5.85 -26.02 2.41
C PRO A 58 4.37 -26.37 2.25
N SER A 59 3.53 -25.35 2.36
CA SER A 59 2.11 -25.43 2.03
C SER A 59 1.95 -25.44 0.51
N SER A 60 0.92 -26.10 0.00
CA SER A 60 0.58 -26.04 -1.44
C SER A 60 0.18 -24.64 -1.90
N GLN A 61 -0.15 -23.74 -0.95
CA GLN A 61 -0.49 -22.35 -1.23
C GLN A 61 0.72 -21.40 -1.15
N ARG A 62 1.92 -21.92 -0.84
CA ARG A 62 3.15 -21.11 -0.86
C ARG A 62 3.54 -20.82 -2.31
N VAL A 63 3.83 -19.57 -2.60
CA VAL A 63 4.40 -19.12 -3.88
C VAL A 63 5.69 -18.35 -3.63
N GLU A 64 6.55 -18.31 -4.63
CA GLU A 64 7.72 -17.45 -4.58
C GLU A 64 7.29 -15.98 -4.71
N PRO A 65 7.68 -15.08 -3.79
CA PRO A 65 7.40 -13.67 -3.91
C PRO A 65 7.95 -13.08 -5.22
N ARG A 66 7.09 -12.39 -5.97
CA ARG A 66 7.52 -11.71 -7.21
C ARG A 66 8.46 -10.54 -6.94
N CYS A 67 8.30 -9.84 -5.80
CA CYS A 67 9.13 -8.69 -5.46
C CYS A 67 10.44 -9.15 -4.79
N PRO A 68 11.62 -8.80 -5.34
CA PRO A 68 12.90 -9.14 -4.74
C PRO A 68 13.14 -8.43 -3.41
N HIS A 69 12.37 -7.37 -3.12
CA HIS A 69 12.44 -6.62 -1.87
C HIS A 69 11.50 -7.18 -0.78
N PHE A 70 10.74 -8.23 -1.07
CA PHE A 70 9.86 -8.86 -0.09
C PHE A 70 10.68 -9.43 1.09
N GLY A 71 10.14 -9.32 2.30
CA GLY A 71 10.84 -9.68 3.53
C GLY A 71 11.69 -8.55 4.13
N VAL A 72 12.19 -7.62 3.31
CA VAL A 72 12.92 -6.41 3.77
C VAL A 72 12.00 -5.19 3.76
N CYS A 73 11.37 -4.89 2.62
CA CYS A 73 10.43 -3.79 2.46
C CYS A 73 9.16 -4.03 3.29
N GLY A 74 8.71 -3.00 4.02
CA GLY A 74 7.51 -3.03 4.86
C GLY A 74 6.18 -2.93 4.10
N GLY A 75 6.20 -2.76 2.78
CA GLY A 75 5.01 -2.50 1.99
C GLY A 75 4.09 -3.71 1.76
N CYS A 76 4.60 -4.94 1.86
CA CYS A 76 3.85 -6.16 1.57
C CYS A 76 4.05 -7.22 2.66
N ALA A 77 2.96 -7.87 3.08
CA ALA A 77 2.99 -8.91 4.11
C ALA A 77 2.87 -10.35 3.55
N MET A 78 2.14 -10.53 2.44
CA MET A 78 1.64 -11.85 2.00
C MET A 78 2.14 -12.30 0.62
N GLN A 79 3.22 -11.76 0.04
CA GLN A 79 3.61 -12.16 -1.33
C GLN A 79 4.08 -13.61 -1.46
N HIS A 80 4.40 -14.28 -0.34
CA HIS A 80 4.74 -15.69 -0.29
C HIS A 80 3.51 -16.61 -0.28
N LEU A 81 2.31 -16.04 -0.34
CA LEU A 81 1.04 -16.73 -0.32
C LEU A 81 0.33 -16.49 -1.66
N GLU A 82 -0.23 -17.56 -2.24
CA GLU A 82 -1.02 -17.49 -3.46
C GLU A 82 -2.14 -16.43 -3.34
N PRO A 83 -2.32 -15.55 -4.35
CA PRO A 83 -3.24 -14.41 -4.26
C PRO A 83 -4.70 -14.74 -3.92
N THR A 84 -5.30 -15.79 -4.50
CA THR A 84 -6.68 -16.18 -4.16
C THR A 84 -6.80 -16.66 -2.72
N THR A 85 -5.76 -17.31 -2.20
CA THR A 85 -5.67 -17.75 -0.81
C THR A 85 -5.58 -16.54 0.14
N GLN A 86 -4.90 -15.46 -0.24
CA GLN A 86 -4.91 -14.20 0.54
C GLN A 86 -6.33 -13.66 0.71
N VAL A 87 -7.17 -13.77 -0.31
CA VAL A 87 -8.58 -13.36 -0.25
C VAL A 87 -9.37 -14.27 0.69
N ALA A 88 -9.18 -15.59 0.57
CA ALA A 88 -9.86 -16.57 1.43
C ALA A 88 -9.52 -16.36 2.92
N ILE A 89 -8.25 -16.10 3.26
CA ILE A 89 -7.84 -15.82 4.64
C ILE A 89 -8.46 -14.52 5.17
N LYS A 90 -8.50 -13.46 4.36
CA LYS A 90 -9.15 -12.20 4.76
C LYS A 90 -10.64 -12.40 5.00
N GLN A 91 -11.32 -13.18 4.15
CA GLN A 91 -12.72 -13.53 4.35
C GLN A 91 -12.90 -14.32 5.64
N ARG A 92 -12.07 -15.35 5.87
CA ARG A 92 -12.15 -16.17 7.09
C ARG A 92 -11.95 -15.33 8.35
N ALA A 93 -11.01 -14.39 8.31
CA ALA A 93 -10.75 -13.54 9.46
C ALA A 93 -11.91 -12.54 9.72
N LEU A 94 -12.63 -12.11 8.68
CA LEU A 94 -13.88 -11.36 8.83
C LEU A 94 -14.98 -12.22 9.49
N GLU A 95 -15.17 -13.45 9.02
CA GLU A 95 -16.13 -14.41 9.60
C GLU A 95 -15.83 -14.70 11.07
N ASP A 96 -14.56 -14.96 11.40
CA ASP A 96 -14.11 -15.20 12.76
C ASP A 96 -14.34 -13.95 13.64
N THR A 97 -14.16 -12.74 13.09
CA THR A 97 -14.44 -11.48 13.79
C THR A 97 -15.93 -11.32 14.10
N PHE A 98 -16.81 -11.61 13.13
CA PHE A 98 -18.27 -11.60 13.37
C PHE A 98 -18.66 -12.56 14.49
N TRP A 99 -18.13 -13.77 14.48
CA TRP A 99 -18.45 -14.77 15.48
C TRP A 99 -17.88 -14.43 16.86
N HIS A 100 -16.58 -14.12 16.95
CA HIS A 100 -15.89 -13.97 18.23
C HIS A 100 -16.09 -12.59 18.86
N VAL A 101 -16.13 -11.52 18.07
CA VAL A 101 -16.26 -10.13 18.55
C VAL A 101 -17.71 -9.67 18.44
N GLY A 102 -18.30 -9.78 17.25
CA GLY A 102 -19.67 -9.33 17.00
C GLY A 102 -20.75 -10.22 17.62
N LYS A 103 -20.39 -11.43 18.07
CA LYS A 103 -21.32 -12.46 18.59
C LYS A 103 -22.49 -12.72 17.65
N LEU A 104 -22.24 -12.64 16.34
CA LEU A 104 -23.26 -12.80 15.31
C LEU A 104 -22.84 -13.81 14.25
N ARG A 105 -23.84 -14.42 13.60
CA ARG A 105 -23.66 -15.26 12.41
C ARG A 105 -24.38 -14.58 11.24
N PRO A 106 -23.65 -14.13 10.21
CA PRO A 106 -24.30 -13.48 9.07
C PRO A 106 -25.22 -14.46 8.34
N ALA A 107 -26.42 -14.01 7.98
CA ALA A 107 -27.35 -14.81 7.17
C ALA A 107 -26.84 -14.99 5.73
N LEU A 108 -26.08 -14.02 5.24
CA LEU A 108 -25.48 -14.02 3.90
C LEU A 108 -24.07 -13.45 3.99
N ILE A 109 -23.12 -14.17 3.40
CA ILE A 109 -21.77 -13.69 3.10
C ILE A 109 -21.68 -13.46 1.60
N LEU A 110 -21.43 -12.23 1.18
CA LEU A 110 -21.23 -11.90 -0.23
C LEU A 110 -19.85 -12.38 -0.70
N PRO A 111 -19.70 -12.83 -1.95
CA PRO A 111 -18.40 -13.17 -2.51
C PRO A 111 -17.42 -11.99 -2.40
N PRO A 112 -16.16 -12.20 -2.01
CA PRO A 112 -15.21 -11.11 -1.84
C PRO A 112 -14.94 -10.40 -3.17
N LEU A 113 -14.80 -9.08 -3.12
CA LEU A 113 -14.33 -8.32 -4.27
C LEU A 113 -12.85 -8.60 -4.50
N GLN A 114 -12.51 -8.97 -5.73
CA GLN A 114 -11.14 -9.27 -6.14
C GLN A 114 -10.76 -8.32 -7.27
N GLY A 115 -9.49 -7.91 -7.27
CA GLY A 115 -8.93 -6.97 -8.22
C GLY A 115 -7.55 -7.42 -8.65
N PRO A 116 -6.85 -6.62 -9.46
CA PRO A 116 -5.52 -6.99 -9.92
C PRO A 116 -4.56 -7.17 -8.73
N THR A 117 -3.79 -8.26 -8.75
CA THR A 117 -2.77 -8.58 -7.73
C THR A 117 -1.58 -7.63 -7.78
N TRP A 118 -1.29 -7.06 -8.96
CA TRP A 118 -0.12 -6.23 -9.24
C TRP A 118 -0.55 -4.93 -9.92
N GLY A 119 0.30 -3.91 -9.83
CA GLY A 119 0.04 -2.62 -10.47
C GLY A 119 -1.22 -1.90 -9.97
N TYR A 120 -1.76 -2.29 -8.82
CA TYR A 120 -3.06 -1.83 -8.35
C TYR A 120 -2.98 -0.55 -7.50
N ARG A 121 -1.78 -0.17 -7.03
CA ARG A 121 -1.60 0.88 -6.03
C ARG A 121 -1.39 2.24 -6.68
N TYR A 122 -2.49 2.99 -6.80
CA TYR A 122 -2.55 4.28 -7.48
C TYR A 122 -2.23 5.47 -6.57
N ARG A 123 -1.91 5.19 -5.30
CA ARG A 123 -1.35 6.17 -4.38
C ARG A 123 -0.22 5.59 -3.54
N ALA A 124 0.85 6.34 -3.40
CA ALA A 124 1.97 5.94 -2.58
C ALA A 124 2.59 7.13 -1.87
N ARG A 125 3.26 6.85 -0.75
CA ARG A 125 4.13 7.79 -0.07
C ARG A 125 5.51 7.17 -0.04
N LEU A 126 6.41 7.73 -0.85
CA LEU A 126 7.79 7.31 -0.95
C LEU A 126 8.61 8.18 -0.02
N SER A 127 9.31 7.55 0.92
CA SER A 127 10.30 8.20 1.77
C SER A 127 11.57 8.43 0.98
N VAL A 128 12.19 9.57 1.20
CA VAL A 128 13.48 9.95 0.61
C VAL A 128 14.51 10.09 1.72
N ARG A 129 15.66 9.44 1.57
CA ARG A 129 16.77 9.53 2.53
C ARG A 129 18.12 9.60 1.83
N VAL A 130 18.94 10.56 2.21
CA VAL A 130 20.34 10.62 1.81
C VAL A 130 21.14 9.67 2.70
N VAL A 131 21.72 8.64 2.09
CA VAL A 131 22.55 7.62 2.74
C VAL A 131 23.82 7.46 1.91
N PRO A 132 24.88 8.28 2.15
CA PRO A 132 26.10 8.25 1.34
C PRO A 132 26.74 6.86 1.23
N LYS A 133 26.73 6.08 2.32
CA LYS A 133 27.23 4.70 2.36
C LYS A 133 26.48 3.71 1.48
N LYS A 134 25.25 4.03 1.04
CA LYS A 134 24.39 3.18 0.18
C LYS A 134 24.22 3.77 -1.23
N GLY A 135 25.16 4.58 -1.70
CA GLY A 135 25.14 5.13 -3.05
C GLY A 135 24.36 6.43 -3.22
N GLY A 136 24.23 7.23 -2.16
CA GLY A 136 23.73 8.60 -2.25
C GLY A 136 22.31 8.75 -1.73
N VAL A 137 21.29 8.59 -2.57
CA VAL A 137 19.88 8.83 -2.21
C VAL A 137 19.06 7.55 -2.36
N LEU A 138 18.23 7.25 -1.36
CA LEU A 138 17.23 6.21 -1.37
C LEU A 138 15.85 6.84 -1.52
N VAL A 139 15.04 6.29 -2.43
CA VAL A 139 13.62 6.60 -2.59
C VAL A 139 12.85 5.29 -2.56
N GLY A 140 11.88 5.17 -1.66
CA GLY A 140 11.14 3.93 -1.49
C GLY A 140 10.27 3.90 -0.23
N PHE A 141 9.85 2.70 0.16
CA PHE A 141 9.11 2.49 1.40
C PHE A 141 10.05 2.21 2.58
N HIS A 142 9.54 2.31 3.79
CA HIS A 142 10.29 1.89 4.97
C HIS A 142 10.49 0.37 4.99
N GLU A 143 11.61 -0.05 5.57
CA GLU A 143 11.86 -1.44 5.95
C GLU A 143 10.87 -1.92 7.01
N ARG A 144 10.65 -3.23 7.11
CA ARG A 144 9.72 -3.82 8.09
C ARG A 144 10.13 -3.40 9.51
N LYS A 145 9.19 -2.81 10.25
CA LYS A 145 9.35 -2.42 11.66
C LYS A 145 10.58 -1.53 11.91
N SER A 146 10.94 -0.70 10.93
CA SER A 146 12.12 0.15 10.95
C SER A 146 11.81 1.52 10.34
N SER A 147 12.54 2.55 10.76
CA SER A 147 12.48 3.88 10.13
C SER A 147 13.41 4.01 8.92
N PHE A 148 14.21 2.99 8.63
CA PHE A 148 15.08 2.97 7.46
C PHE A 148 14.29 2.79 6.17
N VAL A 149 14.77 3.40 5.10
CA VAL A 149 14.20 3.24 3.76
C VAL A 149 14.82 2.01 3.12
N ALA A 150 13.98 1.12 2.61
CA ALA A 150 14.41 -0.06 1.90
C ALA A 150 15.11 0.35 0.60
N ASP A 151 16.27 -0.24 0.32
CA ASP A 151 16.97 -0.03 -0.94
C ASP A 151 16.27 -0.81 -2.07
N MET A 152 15.18 -0.24 -2.57
CA MET A 152 14.33 -0.85 -3.59
C MET A 152 14.46 -0.20 -4.95
N ARG A 153 14.59 -1.02 -6.00
CA ARG A 153 14.71 -0.57 -7.40
C ARG A 153 13.42 -0.74 -8.21
N GLU A 154 12.49 -1.54 -7.69
CA GLU A 154 11.23 -1.86 -8.34
C GLU A 154 10.13 -2.12 -7.30
N CYS A 155 8.88 -1.94 -7.70
CA CYS A 155 7.71 -2.22 -6.87
C CYS A 155 6.53 -2.71 -7.71
N HIS A 156 6.32 -4.02 -7.77
CA HIS A 156 5.27 -4.63 -8.61
C HIS A 156 3.83 -4.31 -8.17
N VAL A 157 3.61 -3.75 -6.98
CA VAL A 157 2.26 -3.28 -6.58
C VAL A 157 1.94 -1.87 -7.10
N LEU A 158 2.96 -1.07 -7.43
CA LEU A 158 2.80 0.19 -8.16
C LEU A 158 2.58 -0.11 -9.65
N PRO A 159 1.83 0.72 -10.38
CA PRO A 159 1.81 0.68 -11.83
C PRO A 159 3.24 0.72 -12.39
N ARG A 160 3.50 -0.03 -13.46
CA ARG A 160 4.86 -0.19 -14.02
C ARG A 160 5.56 1.14 -14.26
N HIS A 161 4.86 2.07 -14.91
CA HIS A 161 5.42 3.40 -15.21
C HIS A 161 5.78 4.22 -13.95
N VAL A 162 5.22 3.92 -12.77
CA VAL A 162 5.60 4.55 -11.50
C VAL A 162 6.76 3.79 -10.85
N SER A 163 6.72 2.46 -10.87
CA SER A 163 7.83 1.62 -10.40
C SER A 163 9.13 1.98 -11.11
N ASP A 164 9.06 2.20 -12.42
CA ASP A 164 10.20 2.56 -13.27
C ASP A 164 10.80 3.94 -12.91
N LEU A 165 10.08 4.78 -12.16
CA LEU A 165 10.58 6.08 -11.67
C LEU A 165 11.43 5.97 -10.40
N LEU A 166 11.48 4.81 -9.71
CA LEU A 166 12.18 4.70 -8.42
C LEU A 166 13.67 5.06 -8.51
N ILE A 167 14.36 4.62 -9.57
CA ILE A 167 15.77 4.97 -9.79
C ILE A 167 15.93 6.39 -10.33
N PRO A 168 15.21 6.82 -11.38
CA PRO A 168 15.25 8.22 -11.84
C PRO A 168 14.98 9.25 -10.73
N LEU A 169 14.04 8.97 -9.82
CA LEU A 169 13.75 9.86 -8.68
C LEU A 169 14.94 9.97 -7.72
N ARG A 170 15.71 8.91 -7.51
CA ARG A 170 16.92 8.97 -6.66
C ARG A 170 17.97 9.88 -7.29
N GLU A 171 18.20 9.72 -8.58
CA GLU A 171 19.18 10.50 -9.35
C GLU A 171 18.76 11.97 -9.41
N MET A 172 17.49 12.24 -9.69
CA MET A 172 16.93 13.58 -9.71
C MET A 172 17.11 14.26 -8.34
N ILE A 173 16.67 13.61 -7.25
CA ILE A 173 16.84 14.19 -5.91
C ILE A 173 18.31 14.41 -5.59
N ALA A 174 19.20 13.48 -5.94
CA ALA A 174 20.64 13.63 -5.69
C ALA A 174 21.26 14.85 -6.39
N SER A 175 20.67 15.30 -7.50
CA SER A 175 21.11 16.49 -8.25
C SER A 175 20.58 17.82 -7.70
N MET A 176 19.64 17.79 -6.77
CA MET A 176 19.04 18.98 -6.18
C MET A 176 20.02 19.71 -5.25
N SER A 177 19.75 20.99 -4.98
CA SER A 177 20.59 21.83 -4.12
C SER A 177 20.67 21.37 -2.66
N ALA A 178 19.59 20.77 -2.14
CA ALA A 178 19.46 20.30 -0.75
C ALA A 178 18.73 18.94 -0.67
N PRO A 179 19.34 17.84 -1.14
CA PRO A 179 18.69 16.52 -1.25
C PRO A 179 18.23 15.96 0.11
N ASP A 180 18.91 16.30 1.20
CA ASP A 180 18.58 15.89 2.56
C ASP A 180 17.44 16.71 3.20
N ARG A 181 16.89 17.68 2.45
CA ARG A 181 15.74 18.51 2.85
C ARG A 181 14.50 18.22 2.02
N MET A 182 14.48 17.09 1.30
CA MET A 182 13.36 16.64 0.47
C MET A 182 12.85 15.28 0.97
N PRO A 183 12.25 15.18 2.17
CA PRO A 183 12.11 13.92 2.89
C PRO A 183 11.13 12.92 2.28
N GLN A 184 10.33 13.32 1.30
CA GLN A 184 9.17 12.56 0.86
C GLN A 184 8.68 12.97 -0.54
N ILE A 185 8.22 11.98 -1.30
CA ILE A 185 7.48 12.14 -2.55
C ILE A 185 6.16 11.39 -2.43
N GLU A 186 5.03 12.08 -2.55
CA GLU A 186 3.73 11.41 -2.69
C GLU A 186 3.42 11.17 -4.16
N VAL A 187 2.79 10.05 -4.45
CA VAL A 187 2.34 9.66 -5.78
C VAL A 187 0.82 9.60 -5.75
N ALA A 188 0.18 10.25 -6.72
CA ALA A 188 -1.26 10.13 -6.97
C ALA A 188 -1.49 9.95 -8.47
N LEU A 189 -2.21 8.89 -8.84
CA LEU A 189 -2.55 8.59 -10.22
C LEU A 189 -4.03 8.85 -10.48
N GLY A 190 -4.31 9.72 -11.44
CA GLY A 190 -5.63 9.93 -12.02
C GLY A 190 -5.76 9.26 -13.38
N GLU A 191 -6.83 9.58 -14.09
CA GLU A 191 -7.02 9.16 -15.47
C GLU A 191 -6.00 9.85 -16.39
N GLY A 192 -4.99 9.10 -16.85
CA GLY A 192 -3.94 9.60 -17.74
C GLY A 192 -2.92 10.54 -17.10
N VAL A 193 -3.04 10.81 -15.79
CA VAL A 193 -2.21 11.79 -15.07
C VAL A 193 -1.45 11.11 -13.93
N THR A 194 -0.14 11.32 -13.88
CA THR A 194 0.71 10.92 -12.75
C THR A 194 1.22 12.18 -12.04
N ALA A 195 0.65 12.47 -10.88
CA ALA A 195 1.07 13.59 -10.06
C ALA A 195 2.03 13.14 -8.96
N LEU A 196 3.11 13.90 -8.79
CA LEU A 196 4.10 13.72 -7.75
C LEU A 196 4.12 14.95 -6.84
N VAL A 197 3.95 14.76 -5.54
CA VAL A 197 4.06 15.85 -4.54
C VAL A 197 5.42 15.77 -3.88
N LEU A 198 6.28 16.75 -4.13
CA LEU A 198 7.57 16.88 -3.46
C LEU A 198 7.40 17.63 -2.15
N ARG A 199 7.67 16.96 -1.02
CA ARG A 199 7.83 17.63 0.27
C ARG A 199 9.24 18.22 0.33
N HIS A 200 9.34 19.54 0.51
CA HIS A 200 10.61 20.24 0.66
C HIS A 200 10.61 21.11 1.93
N LEU A 201 11.70 21.07 2.69
CA LEU A 201 11.82 21.77 3.98
C LEU A 201 12.49 23.15 3.86
N LEU A 202 13.17 23.41 2.75
CA LEU A 202 13.76 24.69 2.39
C LEU A 202 13.13 25.21 1.09
N PRO A 203 13.14 26.53 0.84
CA PRO A 203 12.77 27.07 -0.48
C PRO A 203 13.60 26.43 -1.59
N LEU A 204 12.94 26.09 -2.70
CA LEU A 204 13.62 25.57 -3.90
C LEU A 204 14.29 26.72 -4.65
N THR A 205 15.48 26.48 -5.18
CA THR A 205 16.18 27.41 -6.06
C THR A 205 15.62 27.34 -7.49
N ASP A 206 15.93 28.33 -8.33
CA ASP A 206 15.55 28.27 -9.76
C ASP A 206 16.14 27.04 -10.47
N GLY A 207 17.34 26.60 -10.06
CA GLY A 207 17.96 25.38 -10.55
C GLY A 207 17.19 24.12 -10.17
N ASP A 208 16.72 24.03 -8.92
CA ASP A 208 15.85 22.94 -8.47
C ASP A 208 14.55 22.88 -9.28
N ILE A 209 13.93 24.04 -9.53
CA ILE A 209 12.71 24.13 -10.35
C ILE A 209 12.98 23.67 -11.78
N ALA A 210 14.12 24.06 -12.38
CA ALA A 210 14.52 23.60 -13.71
C ALA A 210 14.71 22.07 -13.76
N ILE A 211 15.33 21.46 -12.74
CA ILE A 211 15.48 20.01 -12.61
C ILE A 211 14.11 19.32 -12.57
N LEU A 212 13.18 19.82 -11.75
CA LEU A 212 11.83 19.26 -11.65
C LEU A 212 11.08 19.34 -12.99
N ARG A 213 11.18 20.46 -13.71
CA ARG A 213 10.58 20.63 -15.04
C ARG A 213 11.18 19.68 -16.06
N ALA A 214 12.50 19.54 -16.09
CA ALA A 214 13.17 18.59 -16.98
C ALA A 214 12.72 17.14 -16.71
N PHE A 215 12.64 16.76 -15.42
CA PHE A 215 12.13 15.46 -15.01
C PHE A 215 10.68 15.24 -15.46
N ALA A 216 9.82 16.24 -15.26
CA ALA A 216 8.42 16.20 -15.68
C ALA A 216 8.27 15.98 -17.19
N ALA A 217 9.03 16.72 -17.99
CA ALA A 217 9.01 16.60 -19.45
C ALA A 217 9.51 15.22 -19.91
N GLN A 218 10.56 14.69 -19.29
CA GLN A 218 11.15 13.39 -19.65
C GLN A 218 10.23 12.21 -19.28
N HIS A 219 9.57 12.27 -18.12
CA HIS A 219 8.83 11.15 -17.56
C HIS A 219 7.31 11.28 -17.64
N ASN A 220 6.80 12.38 -18.23
CA ASN A 220 5.38 12.69 -18.33
C ASN A 220 4.67 12.66 -16.96
N VAL A 221 5.20 13.45 -16.02
CA VAL A 221 4.63 13.59 -14.66
C VAL A 221 4.34 15.06 -14.34
N GLN A 222 3.42 15.29 -13.42
CA GLN A 222 3.08 16.62 -12.92
C GLN A 222 3.66 16.81 -11.52
N TRP A 223 4.44 17.86 -11.32
CA TRP A 223 4.93 18.22 -9.99
C TRP A 223 3.95 19.09 -9.23
N TRP A 224 3.80 18.74 -7.96
CA TRP A 224 3.18 19.54 -6.92
C TRP A 224 4.21 19.75 -5.81
N LEU A 225 4.16 20.90 -5.14
CA LEU A 225 5.12 21.28 -4.12
C LEU A 225 4.44 21.38 -2.77
N GLN A 226 5.11 20.91 -1.73
CA GLN A 226 4.65 21.00 -0.34
C GLN A 226 5.76 21.54 0.56
N SER A 227 5.63 22.80 0.98
CA SER A 227 6.61 23.49 1.82
C SER A 227 6.35 23.32 3.33
N LYS A 228 5.09 23.13 3.76
CA LYS A 228 4.70 22.88 5.15
C LYS A 228 3.62 21.79 5.26
N GLY A 229 2.48 22.08 5.88
CA GLY A 229 1.38 21.13 6.01
C GLY A 229 0.64 20.92 4.69
N PRO A 230 -0.40 20.07 4.67
CA PRO A 230 -1.20 19.78 3.48
C PRO A 230 -1.79 21.02 2.79
N GLU A 231 -2.07 22.07 3.56
CA GLU A 231 -2.59 23.36 3.08
C GLU A 231 -1.64 24.10 2.12
N THR A 232 -0.34 23.81 2.19
CA THR A 232 0.67 24.45 1.32
C THR A 232 0.81 23.79 -0.05
N VAL A 233 0.07 22.71 -0.30
CA VAL A 233 0.17 21.96 -1.54
C VAL A 233 -0.40 22.75 -2.71
N HIS A 234 0.42 22.93 -3.74
CA HIS A 234 0.07 23.61 -4.99
C HIS A 234 0.82 22.99 -6.16
N ALA A 235 0.23 23.04 -7.35
CA ALA A 235 0.89 22.59 -8.56
C ALA A 235 2.08 23.50 -8.92
N LEU A 236 3.17 22.90 -9.42
CA LEU A 236 4.31 23.66 -9.94
C LEU A 236 3.90 24.50 -11.16
N GLU A 237 3.13 23.90 -12.07
CA GLU A 237 2.52 24.58 -13.20
C GLU A 237 1.01 24.76 -12.96
N ARG A 238 0.50 25.98 -13.17
CA ARG A 238 -0.88 26.34 -12.82
C ARG A 238 -1.93 25.51 -13.56
N GLU A 239 -1.63 25.09 -14.78
CA GLU A 239 -2.51 24.25 -15.62
C GLU A 239 -2.77 22.85 -15.05
N HIS A 240 -1.94 22.37 -14.11
CA HIS A 240 -2.11 21.04 -13.51
C HIS A 240 -3.11 21.00 -12.35
N ASN A 241 -3.65 22.13 -11.87
CA ASN A 241 -4.47 22.16 -10.65
C ASN A 241 -5.71 21.24 -10.69
N ASP A 242 -6.34 21.10 -11.87
CA ASP A 242 -7.60 20.35 -12.06
C ASP A 242 -7.45 19.11 -12.95
N ALA A 243 -6.21 18.72 -13.25
CA ALA A 243 -5.91 17.62 -14.16
C ALA A 243 -6.19 16.25 -13.52
N LEU A 244 -5.93 16.09 -12.22
CA LEU A 244 -6.20 14.86 -11.50
C LEU A 244 -7.70 14.63 -11.33
N SER A 245 -8.14 13.47 -11.80
CA SER A 245 -9.51 13.00 -11.62
C SER A 245 -9.57 11.48 -11.69
N TYR A 246 -10.60 10.92 -11.07
CA TYR A 246 -10.96 9.53 -11.29
C TYR A 246 -12.38 9.47 -11.83
N THR A 247 -12.63 8.49 -12.69
CA THR A 247 -13.92 8.30 -13.34
C THR A 247 -14.67 7.11 -12.77
N MET A 248 -15.99 7.22 -12.79
CA MET A 248 -16.95 6.15 -12.52
C MET A 248 -17.83 5.97 -13.77
N PRO A 249 -17.37 5.21 -14.78
CA PRO A 249 -18.07 5.12 -16.07
C PRO A 249 -19.52 4.64 -15.98
N GLU A 250 -19.83 3.73 -15.05
CA GLU A 250 -21.20 3.23 -14.81
C GLU A 250 -22.20 4.35 -14.48
N PHE A 251 -21.72 5.44 -13.88
CA PHE A 251 -22.54 6.58 -13.46
C PHE A 251 -22.28 7.84 -14.30
N GLY A 252 -21.41 7.77 -15.30
CA GLY A 252 -21.01 8.93 -16.10
C GLY A 252 -20.30 10.03 -15.29
N LEU A 253 -19.70 9.70 -14.14
CA LEU A 253 -19.10 10.69 -13.23
C LEU A 253 -17.60 10.83 -13.46
N ARG A 254 -17.14 12.08 -13.42
CA ARG A 254 -15.73 12.47 -13.29
C ARG A 254 -15.55 13.26 -11.99
N MET A 255 -14.72 12.74 -11.10
CA MET A 255 -14.46 13.35 -9.80
C MET A 255 -13.05 13.95 -9.78
N PRO A 256 -12.90 15.27 -9.91
CA PRO A 256 -11.60 15.93 -9.74
C PRO A 256 -11.17 15.83 -8.28
N TYR A 257 -9.86 15.71 -8.04
CA TYR A 257 -9.30 15.69 -6.71
C TYR A 257 -7.85 16.20 -6.70
N ARG A 258 -7.40 16.73 -5.58
CA ARG A 258 -6.01 17.16 -5.38
C ARG A 258 -5.16 15.97 -4.95
N PRO A 259 -3.85 15.96 -5.24
CA PRO A 259 -2.98 14.83 -4.86
C PRO A 259 -3.01 14.49 -3.36
N THR A 260 -3.30 15.47 -2.50
CA THR A 260 -3.41 15.31 -1.04
C THR A 260 -4.77 14.81 -0.57
N ASP A 261 -5.81 14.93 -1.38
CA ASP A 261 -7.14 14.50 -0.98
C ASP A 261 -7.17 12.99 -0.86
N PHE A 262 -7.95 12.45 0.08
CA PHE A 262 -8.05 11.01 0.23
C PHE A 262 -8.84 10.42 -0.95
N THR A 263 -8.18 9.54 -1.73
CA THR A 263 -8.85 8.69 -2.72
C THR A 263 -8.45 7.24 -2.50
N GLN A 264 -9.29 6.32 -2.98
CA GLN A 264 -9.04 4.90 -2.82
C GLN A 264 -7.78 4.48 -3.59
N VAL A 265 -6.91 3.69 -2.96
CA VAL A 265 -5.63 3.29 -3.53
C VAL A 265 -5.75 2.34 -4.73
N ASN A 266 -6.92 1.71 -4.94
CA ASN A 266 -7.19 0.78 -6.03
C ASN A 266 -8.52 1.17 -6.70
N HIS A 267 -8.43 1.84 -7.84
CA HIS A 267 -9.60 2.37 -8.54
C HIS A 267 -10.55 1.26 -9.05
N ALA A 268 -10.02 0.10 -9.45
CA ALA A 268 -10.85 -1.01 -9.94
C ALA A 268 -11.71 -1.60 -8.81
N ILE A 269 -11.11 -1.84 -7.64
CA ILE A 269 -11.85 -2.30 -6.45
C ILE A 269 -12.84 -1.24 -5.98
N ASN A 270 -12.45 0.04 -5.99
CA ASN A 270 -13.36 1.12 -5.61
C ASN A 270 -14.61 1.14 -6.48
N ARG A 271 -14.45 1.09 -7.82
CA ARG A 271 -15.57 1.05 -8.76
C ARG A 271 -16.52 -0.11 -8.46
N ALA A 272 -15.97 -1.31 -8.29
CA ALA A 272 -16.76 -2.49 -7.97
C ALA A 272 -17.46 -2.40 -6.60
N MET A 273 -16.80 -1.79 -5.61
CA MET A 273 -17.35 -1.56 -4.28
C MET A 273 -18.53 -0.59 -4.31
N VAL A 274 -18.39 0.57 -4.96
CA VAL A 274 -19.46 1.56 -5.10
C VAL A 274 -20.64 0.98 -5.86
N SER A 275 -20.39 0.34 -7.02
CA SER A 275 -21.43 -0.33 -7.81
C SER A 275 -22.23 -1.34 -6.99
N ARG A 276 -21.53 -2.20 -6.23
CA ARG A 276 -22.17 -3.20 -5.37
C ARG A 276 -22.95 -2.55 -4.23
N ALA A 277 -22.40 -1.52 -3.58
CA ALA A 277 -23.08 -0.83 -2.48
C ALA A 277 -24.39 -0.18 -2.93
N LEU A 278 -24.38 0.54 -4.07
CA LEU A 278 -25.58 1.17 -4.61
C LEU A 278 -26.63 0.15 -5.05
N LYS A 279 -26.21 -0.96 -5.66
CA LYS A 279 -27.12 -2.07 -5.99
C LYS A 279 -27.76 -2.73 -4.76
N LEU A 280 -27.02 -2.82 -3.66
CA LEU A 280 -27.54 -3.36 -2.40
C LEU A 280 -28.46 -2.37 -1.68
N LEU A 281 -28.18 -1.07 -1.81
CA LEU A 281 -28.99 -0.02 -1.21
C LEU A 281 -30.33 0.15 -1.96
N ASP A 282 -30.37 -0.17 -3.26
CA ASP A 282 -31.56 -0.15 -4.12
C ASP A 282 -32.33 1.18 -4.02
N VAL A 283 -31.58 2.27 -4.18
CA VAL A 283 -32.08 3.64 -3.98
C VAL A 283 -33.20 3.95 -4.96
N GLN A 284 -34.35 4.36 -4.43
CA GLN A 284 -35.51 4.79 -5.19
C GLN A 284 -35.56 6.33 -5.32
N PRO A 285 -36.26 6.88 -6.34
CA PRO A 285 -36.34 8.33 -6.55
C PRO A 285 -36.91 9.13 -5.36
N THR A 286 -37.67 8.48 -4.49
CA THR A 286 -38.27 9.10 -3.29
C THR A 286 -37.41 9.00 -2.05
N ASP A 287 -36.30 8.27 -2.11
CA ASP A 287 -35.45 8.02 -0.96
C ASP A 287 -34.63 9.26 -0.59
N ARG A 288 -34.35 9.38 0.71
CA ARG A 288 -33.43 10.37 1.25
C ARG A 288 -32.27 9.64 1.89
N VAL A 289 -31.14 9.64 1.19
CA VAL A 289 -29.94 8.91 1.61
C VAL A 289 -29.00 9.83 2.38
N ALA A 290 -28.40 9.31 3.46
CA ALA A 290 -27.32 9.97 4.18
C ALA A 290 -26.03 9.17 3.99
N ASP A 291 -25.00 9.83 3.44
CA ASP A 291 -23.65 9.27 3.33
C ASP A 291 -22.78 9.82 4.48
N LEU A 292 -22.59 9.01 5.52
CA LEU A 292 -21.79 9.38 6.68
C LEU A 292 -20.31 9.09 6.40
N PHE A 293 -19.43 10.04 6.73
CA PHE A 293 -17.99 9.97 6.43
C PHE A 293 -17.67 9.97 4.91
N CYS A 294 -18.48 10.69 4.14
CA CYS A 294 -18.48 10.68 2.67
C CYS A 294 -17.18 11.16 1.99
N GLY A 295 -16.31 11.89 2.70
CA GLY A 295 -15.07 12.43 2.15
C GLY A 295 -15.33 13.27 0.90
N LEU A 296 -14.69 12.91 -0.22
CA LEU A 296 -14.90 13.57 -1.53
C LEU A 296 -16.24 13.22 -2.22
N GLY A 297 -17.10 12.44 -1.57
CA GLY A 297 -18.39 12.03 -2.11
C GLY A 297 -18.34 10.78 -2.99
N ASN A 298 -17.48 9.81 -2.66
CA ASN A 298 -17.28 8.60 -3.46
C ASN A 298 -18.54 7.72 -3.59
N PHE A 299 -19.44 7.76 -2.61
CA PHE A 299 -20.77 7.13 -2.69
C PHE A 299 -21.90 8.16 -2.82
N THR A 300 -21.62 9.45 -2.58
CA THR A 300 -22.62 10.53 -2.55
C THR A 300 -22.99 11.03 -3.95
N LEU A 301 -21.99 11.22 -4.81
CA LEU A 301 -22.14 11.74 -6.17
C LEU A 301 -22.59 10.63 -7.12
#